data_AF-A0A819TMF1-F1
#
_entry.id   AF-A0A819TMF1-F1
#
_cell.length_a   1.000
_cell.length_b   1.000
_cell.length_c   1.000
_cell.angle_alpha   90.00
_cell.angle_beta   90.00
_cell.angle_gamma   90.00
#
_symmetry.space_group_name_H-M   'P 1'
#
loop_
_entity.id
_entity.type
_entity.pdbx_description
1 polymer ?
#
loop_
_entity_poly.entity_id
_entity_poly.type
_entity_poly.pdbx_seq_one_letter_code
_entity_poly.pdbx_strand_id
1 'polypeptide(L)'
;LYPVNIPVATSLSTSPISISTNVTGNNYYQQETIQLINSILLTTLLVVVNVPKTFGLSIPTSYTTFWSKAVINNITNMSTSLIYSFQLIGQNTIVPGTWDISVAFNLNGSGARPTSNDTYSIQVDSYPEIYGHF
;
A
#
# COMPACT_ATOMS: atom_id res chain seq x y z
N LEU A 1 -39.29 -13.71 0.63
CA LEU A 1 -37.89 -13.45 1.02
C LEU A 1 -37.08 -13.43 -0.26
N TYR A 2 -36.64 -12.25 -0.72
CA TYR A 2 -35.74 -12.19 -1.89
C TYR A 2 -34.33 -12.59 -1.45
N PRO A 3 -33.61 -13.41 -2.22
CA PRO A 3 -32.24 -13.76 -1.88
C PRO A 3 -31.37 -12.50 -1.94
N VAL A 4 -30.64 -12.23 -0.85
CA VAL A 4 -29.59 -11.20 -0.83
C VAL A 4 -28.42 -11.75 -1.65
N ASN A 5 -28.21 -11.19 -2.83
CA ASN A 5 -27.07 -11.54 -3.67
C ASN A 5 -25.83 -10.87 -3.04
N ILE A 6 -25.10 -11.60 -2.19
CA ILE A 6 -23.84 -11.12 -1.64
C ILE A 6 -22.79 -11.23 -2.77
N PRO A 7 -22.17 -10.11 -3.21
CA PRO A 7 -21.09 -10.19 -4.18
C PRO A 7 -19.99 -11.10 -3.64
N VAL A 8 -19.60 -12.11 -4.41
CA VAL A 8 -18.47 -12.98 -4.07
C VAL A 8 -17.20 -12.28 -4.53
N ALA A 9 -16.26 -12.06 -3.60
CA ALA A 9 -14.95 -11.53 -3.94
C ALA A 9 -14.20 -12.56 -4.78
N THR A 10 -13.77 -12.19 -5.98
CA THR A 10 -12.95 -13.05 -6.82
C THR A 10 -11.49 -12.65 -6.63
N SER A 11 -10.67 -13.54 -6.08
CA SER A 11 -9.22 -13.40 -6.12
C SER A 11 -8.76 -13.36 -7.58
N LEU A 12 -8.09 -12.30 -8.00
CA LEU A 12 -7.66 -12.13 -9.39
C LEU A 12 -6.44 -13.01 -9.69
N SER A 13 -6.42 -13.68 -10.85
CA SER A 13 -5.32 -14.56 -11.27
C SER A 13 -4.06 -13.79 -11.70
N THR A 14 -4.20 -12.50 -11.99
CA THR A 14 -3.12 -11.54 -12.21
C THR A 14 -3.42 -10.29 -11.41
N SER A 15 -2.40 -9.68 -10.79
CA SER A 15 -2.58 -8.43 -10.05
C SER A 15 -3.05 -7.34 -11.02
N PRO A 16 -4.20 -6.69 -10.79
CA PRO A 16 -4.69 -5.58 -11.63
C PRO A 16 -3.91 -4.28 -11.36
N ILE A 17 -2.98 -4.33 -10.40
CA ILE A 17 -2.13 -3.24 -9.96
C ILE A 17 -0.71 -3.49 -10.45
N SER A 18 -0.16 -2.53 -11.17
CA SER A 18 1.29 -2.40 -11.34
C SER A 18 1.85 -1.36 -10.37
N ILE A 19 3.11 -1.57 -9.97
CA ILE A 19 3.79 -0.73 -8.99
C ILE A 19 4.91 0.05 -9.69
N SER A 20 4.99 1.34 -9.41
CA SER A 20 6.19 2.15 -9.65
C SER A 20 6.64 2.74 -8.31
N THR A 21 7.95 2.86 -8.11
CA THR A 21 8.52 3.34 -6.84
C THR A 21 9.44 4.51 -7.12
N ASN A 22 9.43 5.48 -6.23
CA ASN A 22 10.33 6.61 -6.27
C ASN A 22 10.79 6.93 -4.85
N VAL A 23 12.08 7.23 -4.72
CA VAL A 23 12.68 7.59 -3.45
C VAL A 23 13.30 8.97 -3.60
N THR A 24 12.87 9.90 -2.76
CA THR A 24 13.32 11.30 -2.78
C THR A 24 13.80 11.71 -1.40
N GLY A 25 14.76 12.62 -1.30
CA GLY A 25 15.26 13.08 0.00
C GLY A 25 16.69 13.59 0.01
N ASN A 26 17.25 13.66 1.21
CA ASN A 26 18.63 14.05 1.51
C ASN A 26 19.18 13.20 2.69
N ASN A 27 20.27 13.63 3.32
CA ASN A 27 20.92 12.86 4.38
C ASN A 27 20.19 12.86 5.74
N TYR A 28 19.19 13.71 5.91
CA TYR A 28 18.44 13.89 7.16
C TYR A 28 16.98 13.45 7.03
N TYR A 29 16.47 13.39 5.81
CA TYR A 29 15.09 13.06 5.50
C TYR A 29 15.02 12.26 4.21
N GLN A 30 14.20 11.22 4.19
CA GLN A 30 13.91 10.50 2.96
C GLN A 30 12.47 10.05 2.92
N GLN A 31 11.88 10.13 1.74
CA GLN A 31 10.52 9.72 1.46
C GLN A 31 10.54 8.69 0.34
N GLU A 32 9.91 7.56 0.61
CA GLU A 32 9.54 6.57 -0.37
C GLU A 32 8.12 6.84 -0.83
N THR A 33 7.89 6.87 -2.14
CA THR A 33 6.56 6.94 -2.74
C THR A 33 6.36 5.71 -3.61
N ILE A 34 5.25 5.04 -3.39
CA ILE A 34 4.81 3.85 -4.12
C ILE A 34 3.56 4.25 -4.88
N GLN A 35 3.66 4.26 -6.20
CA GLN A 35 2.54 4.51 -7.09
C GLN A 35 1.92 3.17 -7.48
N LEU A 36 0.63 3.03 -7.19
CA LEU A 36 -0.19 1.91 -7.61
C LEU A 36 -0.98 2.35 -8.84
N ILE A 37 -0.72 1.72 -9.96
CA ILE A 37 -1.46 1.95 -11.20
C ILE A 37 -2.50 0.83 -11.30
N ASN A 38 -3.74 1.19 -11.01
CA ASN A 38 -4.86 0.27 -10.92
C ASN A 38 -5.73 0.36 -12.18
N SER A 39 -6.12 -0.79 -12.73
CA SER A 39 -6.90 -0.89 -13.97
C SER A 39 -8.39 -1.22 -13.77
N ILE A 40 -8.81 -1.56 -12.54
CA ILE A 40 -10.19 -1.99 -12.23
C ILE A 40 -10.73 -1.29 -10.97
N LEU A 41 -11.99 -1.51 -10.60
CA LEU A 41 -12.51 -1.05 -9.31
C LEU A 41 -12.11 -2.01 -8.19
N LEU A 42 -11.54 -1.49 -7.09
CA LEU A 42 -11.18 -2.26 -5.90
C LEU A 42 -11.98 -1.80 -4.69
N THR A 43 -12.48 -2.76 -3.93
CA THR A 43 -13.24 -2.57 -2.68
C THR A 43 -12.46 -3.00 -1.45
N THR A 44 -11.38 -3.76 -1.66
CA THR A 44 -10.38 -4.05 -0.63
C THR A 44 -9.00 -4.00 -1.26
N LEU A 45 -8.02 -3.53 -0.49
CA LEU A 45 -6.62 -3.53 -0.88
C LEU A 45 -5.79 -3.61 0.38
N LEU A 46 -4.86 -4.56 0.41
CA LEU A 46 -3.79 -4.63 1.40
C LEU A 46 -2.45 -4.51 0.66
N VAL A 47 -1.69 -3.48 1.00
CA VAL A 47 -0.31 -3.32 0.52
C VAL A 47 0.61 -3.53 1.69
N VAL A 48 1.55 -4.45 1.55
CA VAL A 48 2.61 -4.68 2.52
C VAL A 48 3.93 -4.33 1.87
N VAL A 49 4.72 -3.54 2.59
CA VAL A 49 6.03 -3.09 2.15
C VAL A 49 7.05 -3.51 3.17
N ASN A 50 8.13 -4.09 2.67
CA ASN A 50 9.25 -4.54 3.47
C ASN A 50 10.50 -3.77 3.04
N VAL A 51 10.95 -2.91 3.95
CA VAL A 51 12.15 -2.09 3.82
C VAL A 51 13.31 -2.79 4.52
N PRO A 52 14.32 -3.27 3.78
CA PRO A 52 15.49 -3.91 4.37
C PRO A 52 16.27 -2.92 5.27
N LYS A 53 16.63 -3.36 6.48
CA LYS A 53 17.59 -2.69 7.36
C LYS A 53 19.00 -2.96 6.87
N THR A 54 19.40 -2.31 5.79
CA THR A 54 20.79 -2.33 5.36
C THR A 54 21.71 -1.61 6.37
N PHE A 55 21.14 -0.72 7.19
CA PHE A 55 21.78 -0.04 8.33
C PHE A 55 20.75 0.17 9.46
N GLY A 56 21.11 0.57 10.68
CA GLY A 56 20.16 0.67 11.80
C GLY A 56 18.95 1.59 11.48
N LEU A 57 17.72 1.06 11.45
CA LEU A 57 16.49 1.80 11.14
C LEU A 57 15.88 2.49 12.37
N SER A 58 15.44 3.73 12.17
CA SER A 58 14.42 4.40 12.97
C SER A 58 13.01 4.03 12.45
N ILE A 59 12.01 4.15 13.34
CA ILE A 59 10.59 4.01 12.98
C ILE A 59 10.21 5.20 12.08
N PRO A 60 9.38 5.02 11.03
CA PRO A 60 9.03 6.11 10.12
C PRO A 60 8.26 7.20 10.87
N THR A 61 8.48 8.45 10.46
CA THR A 61 7.98 9.62 11.18
C THR A 61 6.62 10.09 10.70
N SER A 62 6.26 9.78 9.45
CA SER A 62 4.96 10.13 8.87
C SER A 62 4.66 9.31 7.61
N TYR A 63 3.39 9.25 7.23
CA TYR A 63 2.89 8.45 6.10
C TYR A 63 1.74 9.16 5.39
N THR A 64 1.57 8.87 4.10
CA THR A 64 0.44 9.29 3.26
C THR A 64 -0.19 8.03 2.64
N THR A 65 -1.52 7.90 2.67
CA THR A 65 -2.22 6.64 2.39
C THR A 65 -3.40 6.81 1.42
N PHE A 66 -3.22 6.53 0.12
CA PHE A 66 -4.28 6.56 -0.90
C PHE A 66 -5.18 7.81 -0.85
N TRP A 67 -4.56 8.99 -0.72
CA TRP A 67 -5.30 10.26 -0.57
C TRP A 67 -6.35 10.23 0.57
N SER A 68 -5.98 9.63 1.71
CA SER A 68 -6.83 9.46 2.91
C SER A 68 -7.89 8.35 2.83
N LYS A 69 -7.83 7.48 1.80
CA LYS A 69 -8.72 6.31 1.72
C LYS A 69 -8.18 5.07 2.43
N ALA A 70 -6.92 5.06 2.85
CA ALA A 70 -6.34 3.96 3.62
C ALA A 70 -5.90 4.37 5.02
N VAL A 71 -5.82 3.36 5.89
CA VAL A 71 -5.14 3.42 7.17
C VAL A 71 -3.88 2.57 7.13
N ILE A 72 -2.92 2.90 7.98
CA ILE A 72 -1.84 1.99 8.34
C ILE A 72 -2.46 0.88 9.18
N ASN A 73 -2.38 -0.34 8.68
CA ASN A 73 -2.89 -1.51 9.39
C ASN A 73 -1.86 -2.03 10.41
N ASN A 74 -0.58 -2.04 10.06
CA ASN A 74 0.49 -2.48 10.97
C ASN A 74 1.86 -1.85 10.63
N ILE A 75 2.71 -1.68 11.64
CA ILE A 75 4.14 -1.35 11.51
C ILE A 75 4.92 -2.31 12.41
N THR A 76 5.63 -3.27 11.80
CA THR A 76 6.46 -4.24 12.48
C THR A 76 7.93 -3.88 12.31
N ASN A 77 8.63 -3.72 13.43
CA ASN A 77 10.07 -3.49 13.45
C ASN A 77 10.81 -4.82 13.69
N MET A 78 11.40 -5.40 12.65
CA MET A 78 12.17 -6.65 12.73
C MET A 78 13.67 -6.37 12.91
N SER A 79 14.50 -7.39 13.17
CA SER A 79 15.95 -7.20 13.28
C SER A 79 16.59 -6.72 11.98
N THR A 80 16.08 -7.18 10.83
CA THR A 80 16.66 -6.94 9.50
C THR A 80 15.73 -6.19 8.54
N SER A 81 14.54 -5.80 8.97
CA SER A 81 13.59 -5.04 8.15
C SER A 81 12.61 -4.21 8.97
N LEU A 82 12.01 -3.21 8.34
CA LEU A 82 10.70 -2.70 8.75
C LEU A 82 9.64 -3.20 7.77
N ILE A 83 8.54 -3.68 8.32
CA ILE A 83 7.37 -4.06 7.54
C ILE A 83 6.25 -3.10 7.91
N TYR A 84 5.67 -2.45 6.92
CA TYR A 84 4.46 -1.66 7.12
C TYR A 84 3.38 -2.11 6.16
N SER A 85 2.14 -2.09 6.62
CA SER A 85 0.98 -2.46 5.83
C SER A 85 -0.07 -1.37 5.81
N PHE A 86 -0.66 -1.15 4.64
CA PHE A 86 -1.76 -0.24 4.43
C PHE A 86 -2.97 -1.00 3.96
N GLN A 87 -4.11 -0.64 4.53
CA GLN A 87 -5.38 -1.25 4.18
C GLN A 87 -6.37 -0.15 3.80
N LEU A 88 -7.12 -0.39 2.73
CA LEU A 88 -8.26 0.44 2.36
C LEU A 88 -9.27 0.47 3.51
N ILE A 89 -9.71 1.66 3.91
CA ILE A 89 -10.75 1.82 4.94
C ILE A 89 -12.06 1.27 4.36
N GLY A 90 -12.75 0.41 5.12
CA GLY A 90 -14.02 -0.18 4.69
C GLY A 90 -15.01 0.88 4.19
N GLN A 91 -15.74 0.55 3.10
CA GLN A 91 -16.62 1.41 2.31
C GLN A 91 -15.94 2.35 1.29
N ASN A 92 -14.62 2.52 1.34
CA ASN A 92 -13.92 3.23 0.26
C ASN A 92 -13.68 2.32 -0.93
N THR A 93 -13.61 2.93 -2.11
CA THR A 93 -13.21 2.27 -3.35
C THR A 93 -12.00 2.97 -3.97
N ILE A 94 -11.16 2.16 -4.60
CA ILE A 94 -10.09 2.62 -5.49
C ILE A 94 -10.59 2.40 -6.91
N VAL A 95 -10.91 3.50 -7.59
CA VAL A 95 -11.28 3.49 -9.01
C VAL A 95 -10.02 3.33 -9.88
N PRO A 96 -10.15 2.93 -11.16
CA PRO A 96 -9.03 2.91 -12.08
C PRO A 96 -8.27 4.24 -12.12
N GLY A 97 -6.94 4.19 -12.09
CA GLY A 97 -6.08 5.36 -12.00
C GLY A 97 -4.80 5.12 -11.19
N THR A 98 -4.09 6.20 -10.92
CA THR A 98 -2.84 6.19 -10.12
C THR A 98 -3.12 6.61 -8.69
N TRP A 99 -2.61 5.82 -7.74
CA TRP A 99 -2.78 6.04 -6.32
C TRP A 99 -1.43 5.98 -5.61
N ASP A 100 -1.16 6.94 -4.73
CA ASP A 100 0.12 7.01 -4.05
C ASP A 100 0.01 6.56 -2.59
N ILE A 101 1.04 5.82 -2.17
CA ILE A 101 1.42 5.62 -0.78
C ILE A 101 2.75 6.32 -0.60
N SER A 102 2.92 7.08 0.47
CA SER A 102 4.24 7.62 0.81
C SER A 102 4.61 7.33 2.25
N VAL A 103 5.87 6.99 2.48
CA VAL A 103 6.44 6.80 3.82
C VAL A 103 7.66 7.67 3.97
N ALA A 104 7.69 8.46 5.04
CA ALA A 104 8.75 9.40 5.32
C ALA A 104 9.55 8.99 6.56
N PHE A 105 10.85 9.15 6.47
CA PHE A 105 11.84 8.72 7.46
C PHE A 105 12.71 9.90 7.85
N ASN A 106 12.93 10.05 9.16
CA ASN A 106 13.96 10.94 9.69
C ASN A 106 15.24 10.14 9.91
N LEU A 107 16.32 10.59 9.26
CA LEU A 107 17.61 9.92 9.18
C LEU A 107 18.66 10.50 10.16
N ASN A 108 18.25 11.39 11.07
CA ASN A 108 19.14 12.02 12.05
C ASN A 108 19.84 10.96 12.94
N GLY A 109 21.04 10.53 12.52
CA GLY A 109 21.95 9.70 13.31
C GLY A 109 21.75 8.18 13.24
N SER A 110 20.83 7.66 12.41
CA SER A 110 20.64 6.22 12.23
C SER A 110 20.43 5.86 10.76
N GLY A 111 21.11 4.81 10.33
CA GLY A 111 21.67 4.68 8.99
C GLY A 111 20.77 4.06 7.92
N ALA A 112 19.57 3.56 8.22
CA ALA A 112 18.74 2.95 7.18
C ALA A 112 17.72 3.88 6.55
N ARG A 113 17.47 3.56 5.30
CA ARG A 113 16.99 4.45 4.26
C ARG A 113 16.10 3.60 3.36
N PRO A 114 14.83 3.98 3.11
CA PRO A 114 14.08 3.32 2.05
C PRO A 114 14.86 3.43 0.74
N THR A 115 14.76 2.39 -0.08
CA THR A 115 15.46 2.30 -1.35
C THR A 115 14.48 1.96 -2.46
N SER A 116 14.85 2.28 -3.70
CA SER A 116 14.05 1.83 -4.85
C SER A 116 14.01 0.31 -5.00
N ASN A 117 14.81 -0.41 -4.22
CA ASN A 117 14.93 -1.88 -4.21
C ASN A 117 14.15 -2.52 -3.06
N ASP A 118 13.31 -1.77 -2.35
CA ASP A 118 12.46 -2.33 -1.30
C ASP A 118 11.49 -3.34 -1.91
N THR A 119 10.99 -4.26 -1.08
CA THR A 119 10.14 -5.36 -1.55
C THR A 119 8.68 -5.10 -1.22
N TYR A 120 7.80 -5.34 -2.18
CA TYR A 120 6.37 -5.05 -2.07
C TYR A 120 5.56 -6.31 -2.32
N SER A 121 4.55 -6.53 -1.50
CA SER A 121 3.53 -7.54 -1.76
C SER A 121 2.16 -6.89 -1.68
N ILE A 122 1.33 -7.17 -2.69
CA ILE A 122 -0.03 -6.65 -2.79
C ILE A 122 -0.98 -7.82 -2.73
N GLN A 123 -1.97 -7.70 -1.85
CA GLN A 123 -3.16 -8.54 -1.86
C GLN A 123 -4.36 -7.67 -2.24
N VAL A 124 -5.09 -8.12 -3.26
CA VAL A 124 -6.22 -7.39 -3.85
C VAL A 124 -7.42 -8.30 -3.91
N ASP A 125 -8.54 -7.86 -3.34
CA ASP A 125 -9.85 -8.42 -3.67
C ASP A 125 -10.72 -7.34 -4.32
N SER A 126 -11.25 -7.67 -5.49
CA SER A 126 -12.20 -6.84 -6.23
C SER A 126 -13.55 -7.54 -6.28
N TYR A 127 -14.64 -6.77 -6.26
CA TYR A 127 -15.92 -7.26 -6.71
C TYR A 127 -16.08 -6.90 -8.19
N PRO A 128 -16.44 -7.85 -9.06
CA PRO A 128 -17.01 -7.47 -10.34
C PRO A 128 -18.28 -6.66 -10.04
N GLU A 129 -18.38 -5.45 -10.59
CA GLU A 129 -19.64 -4.71 -10.57
C GLU A 129 -20.68 -5.57 -11.29
N ILE A 130 -21.51 -6.30 -10.53
CA ILE A 130 -22.76 -6.82 -11.07
C ILE A 130 -23.66 -5.60 -11.17
N TYR A 131 -23.54 -4.82 -12.24
CA TYR A 131 -24.62 -3.95 -12.69
C TYR A 131 -25.76 -4.84 -13.18
N GLY A 132 -26.42 -5.50 -12.22
CA GLY A 132 -27.73 -6.09 -12.42
C GLY A 132 -28.71 -4.94 -12.48
N HIS A 133 -29.09 -4.54 -13.69
CA HIS A 133 -30.32 -3.80 -13.91
C HIS A 133 -31.46 -4.57 -13.21
N PHE A 134 -32.10 -3.93 -12.22
CA PHE A 134 -33.41 -4.31 -11.71
C PHE A 134 -34.44 -3.32 -12.22
#